data_AF-A0A1I4MVJ2-F1
#
_entry.id   AF-A0A1I4MVJ2-F1
#
_cell.length_a   1.000
_cell.length_b   1.000
_cell.length_c   1.000
_cell.angle_alpha   90.00
_cell.angle_beta   90.00
_cell.angle_gamma   90.00
#
_symmetry.space_group_name_H-M   'P 1'
#
loop_
_entity.id
_entity.type
_entity.pdbx_description
1 polymer ?
#
loop_
_entity_poly.entity_id
_entity_poly.type
_entity_poly.pdbx_seq_one_letter_code
_entity_poly.pdbx_strand_id
1 'polypeptide(L)'
;MVSFVLLGCQNNNLNLNQDVTNIGVYERDSDEQIATIDDKEFIEELVNSLDNAKTGSTANMNFELPDYDLHFNNDEETLFKIGYYKKLVNLGVEGRYLDFREDIT
;
A
#
# COMPACT_ATOMS: atom_id res chain seq x y z
N MET A 1 -9.44 23.13 31.65
CA MET A 1 -8.37 23.08 30.63
C MET A 1 -8.26 21.63 30.19
N VAL A 2 -9.02 21.24 29.16
CA VAL A 2 -9.01 19.85 28.66
C VAL A 2 -7.81 19.73 27.73
N SER A 3 -6.76 19.07 28.21
CA SER A 3 -5.62 18.73 27.37
C SER A 3 -6.00 17.51 26.55
N PHE A 4 -6.27 17.72 25.26
CA PHE A 4 -6.20 16.65 24.28
C PHE A 4 -4.72 16.35 24.06
N VAL A 5 -4.20 15.37 24.79
CA VAL A 5 -2.95 14.74 24.40
C VAL A 5 -3.31 13.91 23.18
N LEU A 6 -3.05 14.46 21.99
CA LEU A 6 -2.95 13.67 20.79
C LEU A 6 -1.81 12.68 21.03
N LEU A 7 -2.17 11.44 21.39
CA LEU A 7 -1.29 10.30 21.20
C LEU A 7 -1.14 10.16 19.70
N GLY A 8 -0.22 10.93 19.12
CA GLY A 8 0.28 10.65 17.78
C GLY A 8 0.93 9.29 17.84
N CYS A 9 0.21 8.26 17.39
CA CYS A 9 0.84 7.00 17.05
C CYS A 9 1.82 7.29 15.92
N GLN A 10 3.10 7.47 16.26
CA GLN A 10 4.22 7.33 15.34
C GLN A 10 4.41 5.84 14.99
N ASN A 11 3.36 5.22 14.45
CA ASN A 11 3.49 3.91 13.84
C ASN A 11 3.36 4.15 12.35
N ASN A 12 4.49 4.21 11.63
CA ASN A 12 4.52 4.21 10.15
C ASN A 12 4.05 2.86 9.57
N ASN A 13 3.31 2.08 10.36
CA ASN A 13 2.72 0.85 9.92
C ASN A 13 1.53 1.20 9.04
N LEU A 14 1.35 0.50 7.91
CA LEU A 14 0.26 0.80 6.98
C LEU A 14 -1.13 0.67 7.64
N ASN A 15 -1.16 0.07 8.84
CA ASN A 15 -2.32 -0.16 9.70
C ASN A 15 -3.45 -0.85 8.93
N LEU A 16 -3.01 -1.73 8.03
CA LEU A 16 -3.82 -2.75 7.41
C LEU A 16 -4.16 -3.74 8.52
N ASN A 17 -5.21 -3.46 9.29
CA ASN A 17 -5.76 -4.47 10.19
C ASN A 17 -5.96 -5.77 9.40
N GLN A 18 -5.92 -6.92 10.08
CA GLN A 18 -6.15 -8.27 9.50
C GLN A 18 -7.56 -8.48 8.92
N ASP A 19 -8.29 -7.40 8.66
CA ASP A 19 -9.64 -7.35 8.14
C ASP A 19 -9.68 -7.39 6.61
N VAL A 20 -8.52 -7.44 5.93
CA VAL A 20 -8.46 -7.57 4.46
C VAL A 20 -8.95 -8.96 4.06
N THR A 21 -10.05 -9.00 3.30
CA THR A 21 -10.64 -10.26 2.81
C THR A 21 -10.24 -10.56 1.37
N ASN A 22 -9.88 -9.55 0.58
CA ASN A 22 -9.39 -9.72 -0.78
C ASN A 22 -8.50 -8.55 -1.21
N ILE A 23 -7.69 -8.77 -2.25
CA ILE A 23 -6.91 -7.76 -2.93
C ILE A 23 -7.36 -7.70 -4.40
N GLY A 24 -7.93 -6.57 -4.79
CA GLY A 24 -8.20 -6.28 -6.20
C GLY A 24 -6.92 -5.78 -6.89
N VAL A 25 -6.63 -6.31 -8.07
CA VAL A 25 -5.49 -5.89 -8.90
C VAL A 25 -6.03 -5.14 -10.11
N TYR A 26 -5.64 -3.88 -10.23
CA TYR A 26 -6.09 -2.97 -11.28
C TYR A 26 -4.93 -2.57 -12.17
N GLU A 27 -5.12 -2.55 -13.48
CA GLU A 27 -4.19 -1.87 -14.38
C GLU A 27 -4.28 -0.37 -14.15
N ARG A 28 -3.13 0.27 -13.92
CA ARG A 28 -3.15 1.70 -13.57
C ARG A 28 -3.69 2.60 -14.67
N ASP A 29 -3.31 2.31 -15.92
CA ASP A 29 -3.63 3.19 -17.04
C ASP A 29 -5.12 3.15 -17.41
N SER A 30 -5.79 2.03 -17.18
CA SER A 30 -7.19 1.79 -17.56
C SER A 30 -8.16 1.78 -16.38
N ASP A 31 -7.66 1.67 -15.15
CA ASP A 31 -8.45 1.39 -13.93
C ASP A 31 -9.29 0.10 -14.06
N GLU A 32 -8.89 -0.81 -14.96
CA GLU A 32 -9.54 -2.10 -15.17
C GLU A 32 -9.07 -3.10 -14.12
N GLN A 33 -10.02 -3.73 -13.41
CA GLN A 33 -9.72 -4.83 -12.52
C GLN A 33 -9.38 -6.08 -13.33
N ILE A 34 -8.12 -6.52 -13.26
CA ILE A 34 -7.62 -7.67 -14.04
C ILE A 34 -7.54 -8.95 -13.21
N ALA A 35 -7.54 -8.85 -11.88
CA ALA A 35 -7.54 -10.01 -10.99
C ALA A 35 -8.09 -9.66 -9.60
N THR A 36 -8.49 -10.70 -8.88
CA THR A 36 -8.77 -10.68 -7.45
C THR A 36 -7.96 -11.77 -6.79
N ILE A 37 -7.32 -11.45 -5.67
CA ILE A 37 -6.62 -12.39 -4.81
C ILE A 37 -7.43 -12.50 -3.52
N ASP A 38 -7.88 -13.71 -3.21
CA ASP A 38 -8.69 -14.04 -2.01
C ASP A 38 -8.04 -15.17 -1.17
N ASP A 39 -6.80 -15.54 -1.50
CA ASP A 39 -6.02 -16.48 -0.71
C ASP A 39 -5.62 -15.83 0.62
N LYS A 40 -6.27 -16.29 1.69
CA LYS A 40 -6.11 -15.72 3.03
C LYS A 40 -4.68 -15.78 3.54
N GLU A 41 -3.97 -16.90 3.37
CA GLU A 41 -2.60 -17.06 3.88
C GLU A 41 -1.66 -16.10 3.16
N PHE A 42 -1.77 -16.00 1.83
CA PHE A 42 -1.01 -15.04 1.04
C PHE A 42 -1.30 -13.59 1.42
N ILE A 43 -2.57 -13.23 1.63
CA ILE A 43 -2.96 -11.87 2.03
C ILE A 43 -2.35 -11.52 3.40
N GLU A 44 -2.47 -12.42 4.38
CA GLU A 44 -1.91 -12.22 5.71
C GLU A 44 -0.38 -12.05 5.66
N GLU A 45 0.32 -12.89 4.88
CA GLU A 45 1.76 -12.79 4.68
C GLU A 45 2.16 -11.47 3.99
N LEU A 46 1.43 -11.07 2.95
CA LEU A 46 1.69 -9.85 2.20
C LEU A 46 1.48 -8.61 3.08
N VAL A 47 0.35 -8.52 3.78
CA VAL A 47 0.05 -7.43 4.71
C VAL A 47 1.16 -7.32 5.76
N ASN A 48 1.53 -8.43 6.40
CA ASN A 48 2.59 -8.44 7.39
C ASN A 48 3.96 -8.04 6.80
N SER A 49 4.27 -8.46 5.57
CA SER A 49 5.51 -8.04 4.90
C SER A 49 5.53 -6.55 4.60
N LEU A 50 4.41 -5.96 4.21
CA LEU A 50 4.30 -4.54 3.90
C LEU A 50 4.39 -3.68 5.16
N ASP A 51 3.72 -4.12 6.24
CA ASP A 51 3.75 -3.49 7.55
C ASP A 51 5.17 -3.40 8.15
N ASN A 52 6.01 -4.40 7.87
CA ASN A 52 7.39 -4.45 8.36
C ASN A 52 8.42 -4.00 7.31
N ALA A 53 7.98 -3.50 6.15
CA ALA A 53 8.88 -3.11 5.08
C ALA A 53 9.69 -1.87 5.45
N LYS A 54 10.94 -1.83 5.01
CA LYS A 54 11.71 -0.58 5.02
C LYS A 54 11.13 0.35 3.96
N THR A 55 10.73 1.55 4.37
CA THR A 55 10.20 2.58 3.47
C THR A 55 11.22 3.66 3.20
N GLY A 56 11.07 4.33 2.07
CA GLY A 56 11.84 5.51 1.68
C GLY A 56 10.93 6.47 0.94
N SER A 57 11.13 7.77 1.13
CA SER A 57 10.34 8.79 0.42
C SER A 57 10.80 8.91 -1.03
N THR A 58 9.84 8.98 -1.93
CA THR A 58 10.03 9.24 -3.37
C THR A 58 9.82 10.70 -3.74
N ALA A 59 9.59 11.58 -2.75
CA ALA A 59 9.36 13.00 -2.98
C ALA A 59 10.50 13.63 -3.79
N ASN A 60 10.13 14.42 -4.81
CA ASN A 60 11.03 15.12 -5.72
C ASN A 60 11.89 14.20 -6.63
N MET A 61 11.62 12.90 -6.68
CA MET A 61 12.22 12.01 -7.67
C MET A 61 11.42 12.04 -8.98
N ASN A 62 12.10 11.89 -10.12
CA ASN A 62 11.46 11.66 -11.40
C ASN A 62 11.58 10.16 -11.74
N PHE A 63 10.46 9.45 -11.73
CA PHE A 63 10.40 8.00 -11.92
C PHE A 63 9.12 7.59 -12.65
N GLU A 64 9.15 6.42 -13.27
CA GLU A 64 7.97 5.82 -13.89
C GLU A 64 6.97 5.41 -12.81
N LEU A 65 5.67 5.61 -13.03
CA LEU A 65 4.66 5.14 -12.11
C LEU A 65 4.57 3.60 -12.14
N PRO A 66 4.20 2.94 -11.04
CA PRO A 66 3.93 1.50 -11.03
C PRO A 66 2.92 1.01 -12.11
N ASP A 67 3.03 -0.27 -12.48
CA ASP A 67 2.20 -0.90 -13.53
C ASP A 67 0.75 -1.16 -13.06
N TYR A 68 0.58 -1.44 -11.76
CA TYR A 68 -0.69 -1.84 -11.17
C TYR A 68 -1.03 -1.06 -9.91
N ASP A 69 -2.32 -0.99 -9.60
CA ASP A 69 -2.86 -0.59 -8.31
C ASP A 69 -3.42 -1.81 -7.58
N LEU A 70 -3.00 -1.98 -6.33
CA LEU A 70 -3.50 -3.02 -5.44
C LEU A 70 -4.45 -2.37 -4.44
N HIS A 71 -5.71 -2.80 -4.46
CA HIS A 71 -6.74 -2.37 -3.53
C HIS A 71 -6.93 -3.46 -2.47
N PHE A 72 -6.55 -3.17 -1.24
CA PHE A 72 -6.76 -4.05 -0.09
C PHE A 72 -8.17 -3.79 0.45
N ASN A 73 -9.04 -4.78 0.33
CA ASN A 73 -10.48 -4.63 0.58
C ASN A 73 -10.93 -5.48 1.77
N ASN A 74 -11.92 -4.97 2.51
CA ASN A 74 -12.80 -5.76 3.34
C ASN A 74 -14.16 -5.80 2.64
N ASP A 75 -14.47 -6.94 2.07
CA ASP A 75 -15.65 -7.17 1.23
C ASP A 75 -15.74 -6.13 0.10
N GLU A 76 -16.69 -5.19 0.17
CA GLU A 76 -16.90 -4.14 -0.84
C GLU A 76 -16.15 -2.83 -0.54
N GLU A 77 -15.52 -2.70 0.63
CA GLU A 77 -14.84 -1.48 1.06
C GLU A 77 -13.32 -1.58 0.83
N THR A 78 -12.75 -0.64 0.06
CA THR A 78 -11.30 -0.51 -0.06
C THR A 78 -10.71 0.21 1.15
N LEU A 79 -9.94 -0.50 1.95
CA LEU A 79 -9.28 0.02 3.15
C LEU A 79 -7.98 0.76 2.81
N PHE A 80 -7.26 0.30 1.79
CA PHE A 80 -5.95 0.83 1.43
C PHE A 80 -5.62 0.55 -0.04
N LYS A 81 -4.83 1.46 -0.62
CA LYS A 81 -4.35 1.36 -2.00
C LYS A 81 -2.83 1.55 -2.04
N ILE A 82 -2.15 0.72 -2.81
CA ILE A 82 -0.70 0.83 -3.03
C ILE A 82 -0.37 0.50 -4.47
N GLY A 83 0.61 1.19 -5.04
CA GLY A 83 1.11 0.90 -6.36
C GLY A 83 2.05 -0.29 -6.37
N TYR A 84 2.00 -1.11 -7.41
CA TYR A 84 2.87 -2.26 -7.61
C TYR A 84 3.62 -2.22 -8.94
N TYR A 85 4.94 -2.35 -8.88
CA TYR A 85 5.81 -2.47 -10.04
C TYR A 85 6.04 -3.94 -10.39
N LYS A 86 5.82 -4.28 -11.67
CA LYS A 86 6.12 -5.60 -12.23
C LYS A 86 7.62 -5.91 -12.20
N LYS A 87 8.45 -4.88 -12.18
CA LYS A 87 9.92 -4.98 -12.05
C LYS A 87 10.37 -4.42 -10.70
N LEU A 88 11.53 -4.90 -10.23
CA LEU A 88 12.17 -4.32 -9.07
C LEU A 88 12.72 -2.94 -9.45
N VAL A 89 12.38 -1.92 -8.67
CA VAL A 89 12.86 -0.54 -8.87
C VAL A 89 13.73 -0.12 -7.70
N ASN A 90 14.66 0.81 -7.95
CA ASN A 90 15.50 1.40 -6.91
C ASN A 90 15.24 2.92 -6.88
N LEU A 91 14.53 3.37 -5.85
CA LEU A 91 14.15 4.76 -5.63
C LEU A 91 14.72 5.27 -4.30
N GLY A 92 16.00 5.00 -4.07
CA GLY A 92 16.66 5.20 -2.76
C GLY A 92 16.45 4.03 -1.79
N VAL A 93 15.37 3.27 -2.00
CA VAL A 93 15.18 1.91 -1.48
C VAL A 93 14.83 0.99 -2.65
N GLU A 94 15.29 -0.26 -2.60
CA GLU A 94 14.95 -1.28 -3.60
C GLU A 94 13.62 -1.93 -3.22
N GLY A 95 12.65 -1.90 -4.15
CA GLY A 95 11.30 -2.35 -3.85
C GLY A 95 10.38 -2.47 -5.06
N ARG A 96 9.15 -2.90 -4.79
CA ARG A 96 8.09 -3.06 -5.80
C ARG A 96 6.81 -2.32 -5.43
N TYR A 97 6.77 -1.68 -4.27
CA TYR A 97 5.58 -1.07 -3.74
C TYR A 97 5.78 0.43 -3.57
N LEU A 98 4.75 1.21 -3.90
CA LEU A 98 4.72 2.65 -3.75
C LEU A 98 3.45 3.08 -3.02
N ASP A 99 3.59 3.62 -1.82
CA ASP A 99 2.48 4.21 -1.06
C ASP A 99 2.31 5.68 -1.46
N PHE A 100 1.14 6.02 -2.02
CA PHE A 100 0.83 7.36 -2.48
C PHE A 100 0.33 8.29 -1.37
N ARG A 101 0.10 7.79 -0.15
CA ARG A 101 -0.43 8.60 0.96
C ARG A 101 0.56 9.62 1.50
N GLU A 102 1.87 9.34 1.40
CA GLU A 102 2.92 10.17 2.00
C GLU A 102 3.34 11.37 1.12
N ASP A 103 3.05 11.33 -0.19
CA ASP A 103 3.46 12.39 -1.13
C ASP A 103 2.39 13.49 -1.32
N ILE A 104 1.30 13.45 -0.53
CA ILE A 104 0.27 14.50 -0.44
C ILE A 104 0.48 15.33 0.85
N THR A 105 1.50 16.20 0.85
CA THR A 105 1.65 17.27 1.84
C THR A 105 1.81 18.64 1.19
#